data_AF-A0A935R4Q2-F1
#
_entry.id   AF-A0A935R4Q2-F1
#
_cell.length_a   1.000
_cell.length_b   1.000
_cell.length_c   1.000
_cell.angle_alpha   90.00
_cell.angle_beta   90.00
_cell.angle_gamma   90.00
#
_symmetry.space_group_name_H-M   'P 1'
#
loop_
_entity.id
_entity.type
_entity.pdbx_description
1 polymer ?
#
loop_
_entity_poly.entity_id
_entity_poly.type
_entity_poly.pdbx_seq_one_letter_code
_entity_poly.pdbx_strand_id
1 'polypeptide(L)'
;MKAEALAEERFFERLHQASGGMLGDALRLWMASVVDVSVDRNDVVMGAVPPTPLMALRALPDEVQMTLRQVARLGRVSARSHALQFRREEPDSEAFLNRLAHWGLLERRRSGDYVFSPGLAGPLYRALRERRLVG
;
A
#
# COMPACT_ATOMS: atom_id res chain seq x y z
N MET A 1 31.65 9.83 10.35
CA MET A 1 30.69 10.62 11.16
C MET A 1 29.71 11.48 10.36
N LYS A 2 30.05 12.64 9.76
CA LYS A 2 29.03 13.47 9.06
C LYS A 2 28.38 12.79 7.83
N ALA A 3 29.13 11.98 7.08
CA ALA A 3 28.62 11.31 5.88
C ALA A 3 27.66 10.14 6.20
N GLU A 4 27.95 9.38 7.27
CA GLU A 4 27.10 8.26 7.71
C GLU A 4 25.77 8.77 8.26
N ALA A 5 25.80 9.79 9.11
CA ALA A 5 24.58 10.41 9.64
C ALA A 5 23.68 10.95 8.51
N LEU A 6 24.28 11.56 7.48
CA LEU A 6 23.54 12.04 6.31
C LEU A 6 22.97 10.89 5.46
N ALA A 7 23.68 9.77 5.35
CA ALA A 7 23.20 8.60 4.61
C ALA A 7 22.02 7.93 5.34
N GLU A 8 22.11 7.84 6.67
CA GLU A 8 21.06 7.33 7.55
C GLU A 8 19.81 8.20 7.49
N GLU A 9 19.96 9.53 7.62
CA GLU A 9 18.84 10.48 7.49
C GLU A 9 18.15 10.35 6.13
N ARG A 10 18.92 10.32 5.03
CA ARG A 10 18.37 10.10 3.68
C ARG A 10 17.68 8.75 3.52
N PHE A 11 18.16 7.70 4.21
CA PHE A 11 17.51 6.41 4.20
C PHE A 11 16.13 6.49 4.87
N PHE A 12 16.06 7.09 6.06
CA PHE A 12 14.80 7.26 6.78
C PHE A 12 13.82 8.21 6.07
N GLU A 13 14.31 9.26 5.40
CA GLU A 13 13.48 10.10 4.53
C GLU A 13 12.86 9.29 3.39
N ARG A 14 13.66 8.46 2.69
CA ARG A 14 13.14 7.57 1.63
C ARG A 14 12.17 6.54 2.19
N LEU A 15 12.44 5.98 3.36
CA LEU A 15 11.56 5.03 4.03
C LEU A 15 10.22 5.67 4.42
N HIS A 16 10.25 6.88 4.98
CA HIS A 16 9.06 7.66 5.29
C HIS A 16 8.26 7.97 4.01
N GLN A 17 8.96 8.37 2.94
CA GLN A 17 8.31 8.64 1.67
C GLN A 17 7.65 7.38 1.08
N ALA A 18 8.37 6.25 1.10
CA ALA A 18 7.89 4.97 0.59
C ALA A 18 6.68 4.43 1.39
N SER A 19 6.76 4.43 2.71
CA SER A 19 5.69 3.93 3.59
C SER A 19 4.45 4.81 3.64
N GLY A 20 4.53 6.06 3.14
CA GLY A 20 3.44 7.03 3.27
C GLY A 20 3.15 7.45 4.71
N GLY A 21 4.09 7.21 5.64
CA GLY A 21 3.94 7.48 7.07
C GLY A 21 3.26 6.35 7.87
N MET A 22 2.94 5.21 7.24
CA MET A 22 2.36 4.06 7.94
C MET A 22 3.44 3.22 8.62
N LEU A 23 3.39 3.10 9.95
CA LEU A 23 4.38 2.35 10.74
C LEU A 23 4.53 0.90 10.27
N GLY A 24 3.42 0.21 10.03
CA GLY A 24 3.44 -1.19 9.58
C GLY A 24 4.16 -1.37 8.25
N ASP A 25 4.02 -0.44 7.32
CA ASP A 25 4.70 -0.49 6.02
C ASP A 25 6.15 -0.02 6.14
N ALA A 26 6.44 0.95 7.01
CA ALA A 26 7.81 1.36 7.31
C ALA A 26 8.61 0.19 7.88
N LEU A 27 8.06 -0.59 8.82
CA LEU A 27 8.71 -1.79 9.35
C LEU A 27 8.91 -2.86 8.28
N ARG A 28 7.91 -3.12 7.43
CA ARG A 28 8.03 -4.09 6.33
C ARG A 28 9.14 -3.68 5.35
N LEU A 29 9.16 -2.41 4.93
CA LEU A 29 10.15 -1.89 4.01
C LEU A 29 11.54 -1.85 4.64
N TRP A 30 11.64 -1.51 5.92
CA TRP A 30 12.90 -1.55 6.67
C TRP A 30 13.47 -2.96 6.69
N MET A 31 12.66 -3.96 7.09
CA MET A 31 13.08 -5.38 7.09
C MET A 31 13.47 -5.84 5.68
N ALA A 32 12.71 -5.45 4.66
CA ALA A 32 13.03 -5.77 3.27
C ALA A 32 14.28 -5.06 2.73
N SER A 33 14.75 -4.02 3.42
CA SER A 33 15.99 -3.30 3.09
C SER A 33 17.22 -3.89 3.79
N VAL A 34 17.07 -4.84 4.71
CA VAL A 34 18.20 -5.48 5.38
C VAL A 34 18.92 -6.40 4.39
N VAL A 35 20.20 -6.14 4.16
CA VAL A 35 21.06 -6.94 3.27
C VAL A 35 21.86 -7.97 4.05
N ASP A 36 22.34 -7.60 5.23
CA ASP A 36 23.13 -8.47 6.10
C ASP A 36 22.94 -8.09 7.58
N VAL A 37 23.14 -9.06 8.48
CA VAL A 37 23.13 -8.86 9.93
C VAL A 37 24.40 -9.48 10.49
N SER A 38 25.37 -8.65 10.87
CA SER A 38 26.64 -9.14 11.40
C SER A 38 26.57 -9.24 12.92
N VAL A 39 26.50 -10.47 13.43
CA VAL A 39 26.51 -10.73 14.88
C VAL A 39 27.84 -10.31 15.50
N ASP A 40 28.96 -10.56 14.82
CA ASP A 40 30.31 -10.27 15.33
C ASP A 40 30.59 -8.76 15.42
N ARG A 41 30.02 -7.97 14.50
CA ARG A 41 30.17 -6.51 14.47
C ARG A 41 29.02 -5.76 15.15
N ASN A 42 27.99 -6.50 15.58
CA ASN A 42 26.76 -5.96 16.16
C ASN A 42 26.13 -4.83 15.30
N ASP A 43 26.13 -5.04 13.97
CA ASP A 43 25.59 -4.09 12.99
C ASP A 43 24.58 -4.75 12.03
N VAL A 44 23.72 -3.90 11.47
CA VAL A 44 22.76 -4.28 10.42
C VAL A 44 23.10 -3.49 9.17
N VAL A 45 23.38 -4.20 8.08
CA VAL A 45 23.72 -3.58 6.80
C VAL A 45 22.44 -3.33 6.03
N MET A 46 22.16 -2.04 5.80
CA MET A 46 20.98 -1.60 5.06
C MET A 46 21.30 -1.38 3.58
N GLY A 47 20.49 -1.96 2.71
CA GLY A 47 20.44 -1.67 1.28
C GLY A 47 19.53 -0.49 0.95
N ALA A 48 19.13 -0.39 -0.32
CA ALA A 48 18.17 0.62 -0.75
C ALA A 48 16.75 0.29 -0.27
N VAL A 49 15.98 1.32 0.08
CA VAL A 49 14.53 1.18 0.33
C VAL A 49 13.87 0.67 -0.96
N PRO A 50 13.12 -0.45 -0.92
CA PRO A 50 12.43 -0.97 -2.09
C PRO A 50 11.54 0.08 -2.76
N PRO A 51 11.50 0.14 -4.10
CA PRO A 51 10.66 1.10 -4.81
C PRO A 51 9.19 0.84 -4.49
N THR A 52 8.43 1.91 -4.32
CA THR A 52 6.99 1.80 -4.08
C THR A 52 6.22 1.98 -5.38
N PRO A 53 5.08 1.29 -5.53
CA PRO A 53 4.25 1.43 -6.73
C PRO A 53 3.50 2.77 -6.75
N LEU A 54 3.91 3.78 -5.99
CA LEU A 54 3.18 5.05 -5.81
C LEU A 54 2.88 5.75 -7.14
N MET A 55 3.81 5.74 -8.09
CA MET A 55 3.59 6.28 -9.45
C MET A 55 2.47 5.53 -10.18
N ALA A 56 2.50 4.20 -10.16
CA ALA A 56 1.45 3.38 -10.76
C ALA A 56 0.10 3.57 -10.07
N LEU A 57 0.10 3.69 -8.74
CA LEU A 57 -1.10 3.95 -7.94
C LEU A 57 -1.71 5.32 -8.25
N ARG A 58 -0.89 6.35 -8.48
CA ARG A 58 -1.35 7.69 -8.90
C ARG A 58 -2.02 7.66 -10.28
N ALA A 59 -1.53 6.81 -11.18
CA ALA A 59 -2.03 6.67 -12.54
C ALA A 59 -3.28 5.78 -12.67
N LEU A 60 -3.78 5.20 -11.58
CA LEU A 60 -4.97 4.36 -11.63
C LEU A 60 -6.20 5.14 -12.15
N PRO A 61 -7.09 4.52 -12.93
CA PRO A 61 -8.33 5.15 -13.35
C PRO A 61 -9.18 5.61 -12.16
N ASP A 62 -9.93 6.70 -12.32
CA ASP A 62 -10.73 7.30 -11.23
C ASP A 62 -11.73 6.32 -10.62
N GLU A 63 -12.35 5.46 -11.43
CA GLU A 63 -13.23 4.39 -10.97
C GLU A 63 -12.53 3.46 -9.97
N VAL A 64 -11.31 3.03 -10.29
CA VAL A 64 -10.49 2.19 -9.41
C VAL A 64 -10.18 2.94 -8.12
N GLN A 65 -9.78 4.20 -8.22
CA GLN A 65 -9.45 5.01 -7.04
C GLN A 65 -10.67 5.24 -6.13
N MET A 66 -11.86 5.38 -6.69
CA MET A 66 -13.10 5.50 -5.91
C MET A 66 -13.42 4.20 -5.17
N THR A 67 -13.25 3.04 -5.81
CA THR A 67 -13.40 1.75 -5.14
C THR A 67 -12.37 1.58 -4.03
N LEU A 68 -11.10 1.89 -4.28
CA LEU A 68 -10.04 1.80 -3.27
C LEU A 68 -10.30 2.76 -2.11
N ARG A 69 -10.76 3.98 -2.37
CA ARG A 69 -11.20 4.92 -1.31
C ARG A 69 -12.29 4.33 -0.43
N GLN A 70 -13.26 3.64 -1.02
CA GLN A 70 -14.33 3.00 -0.25
C GLN A 70 -13.78 1.88 0.63
N VAL A 71 -12.86 1.05 0.11
CA VAL A 71 -12.17 0.01 0.89
C VAL A 71 -11.37 0.62 2.03
N ALA A 72 -10.66 1.73 1.79
CA ALA A 72 -9.94 2.46 2.84
C ALA A 72 -10.87 2.95 3.95
N ARG A 73 -12.05 3.46 3.60
CA ARG A 73 -13.01 3.99 4.58
C ARG A 73 -13.68 2.90 5.41
N LEU A 74 -14.00 1.76 4.80
CA LEU A 74 -14.75 0.68 5.45
C LEU A 74 -13.87 -0.45 6.00
N GLY A 75 -12.57 -0.47 5.66
CA GLY A 75 -11.65 -1.57 5.90
C GLY A 75 -11.87 -2.80 5.02
N ARG A 76 -13.06 -2.94 4.42
CA ARG A 76 -13.47 -4.05 3.55
C ARG A 76 -14.64 -3.66 2.65
N VAL A 77 -14.85 -4.41 1.58
CA VAL A 77 -16.02 -4.28 0.69
C VAL A 77 -16.46 -5.65 0.19
N SER A 78 -17.76 -5.87 -0.04
CA SER A 78 -18.29 -7.06 -0.70
C SER A 78 -18.81 -6.70 -2.10
N ALA A 79 -18.99 -7.68 -2.98
CA ALA A 79 -19.56 -7.43 -4.30
C ALA A 79 -20.92 -6.73 -4.21
N ARG A 80 -21.79 -7.19 -3.30
CA ARG A 80 -23.10 -6.59 -3.03
C ARG A 80 -23.00 -5.14 -2.54
N SER A 81 -22.13 -4.83 -1.56
CA SER A 81 -22.02 -3.47 -1.05
C SER A 81 -21.39 -2.52 -2.07
N HIS A 82 -20.46 -3.02 -2.88
CA HIS A 82 -19.90 -2.30 -4.01
C HIS A 82 -20.97 -1.98 -5.08
N ALA A 83 -21.76 -2.98 -5.47
CA ALA A 83 -22.86 -2.84 -6.43
C ALA A 83 -23.85 -1.75 -6.02
N LEU A 84 -24.29 -1.76 -4.76
CA LEU A 84 -25.17 -0.73 -4.21
C LEU A 84 -24.54 0.66 -4.23
N GLN A 85 -23.27 0.77 -3.82
CA GLN A 85 -22.54 2.03 -3.72
C GLN A 85 -22.35 2.69 -5.10
N PHE A 86 -22.01 1.89 -6.11
CA PHE A 86 -21.67 2.36 -7.46
C PHE A 86 -22.80 2.21 -8.47
N ARG A 87 -24.01 1.82 -8.02
CA ARG A 87 -25.20 1.59 -8.86
C ARG A 87 -24.90 0.66 -10.05
N ARG A 88 -24.32 -0.49 -9.73
CA ARG A 88 -23.99 -1.56 -10.69
C ARG A 88 -24.69 -2.86 -10.30
N GLU A 89 -24.70 -3.80 -11.22
CA GLU A 89 -25.08 -5.18 -10.92
C GLU A 89 -24.02 -5.87 -10.04
N GLU A 90 -24.47 -6.82 -9.22
CA GLU A 90 -23.59 -7.57 -8.32
C GLU A 90 -22.55 -8.42 -9.07
N PRO A 91 -22.88 -9.14 -10.16
CA PRO A 91 -21.90 -9.88 -10.94
C PRO A 91 -20.80 -8.99 -11.55
N ASP A 92 -21.16 -7.79 -12.03
CA ASP A 92 -20.18 -6.84 -12.59
C ASP A 92 -19.25 -6.30 -11.52
N SER A 93 -19.81 -6.04 -10.32
CA SER A 93 -19.03 -5.61 -9.17
C SER A 93 -18.09 -6.72 -8.68
N GLU A 94 -18.55 -7.97 -8.65
CA GLU A 94 -17.70 -9.11 -8.31
C GLU A 94 -16.56 -9.27 -9.33
N ALA A 95 -16.86 -9.22 -10.64
CA ALA A 95 -15.86 -9.29 -11.69
C ALA A 95 -14.84 -8.15 -11.58
N PHE A 96 -15.29 -6.93 -11.30
CA PHE A 96 -14.41 -5.78 -11.10
C PHE A 96 -13.49 -5.96 -9.87
N LEU A 97 -14.04 -6.36 -8.72
CA LEU A 97 -13.26 -6.59 -7.51
C LEU A 97 -12.28 -7.75 -7.66
N ASN A 98 -12.66 -8.82 -8.36
CA ASN A 98 -11.76 -9.91 -8.71
C ASN A 98 -10.61 -9.45 -9.61
N ARG A 99 -10.84 -8.54 -10.57
CA ARG A 99 -9.74 -7.93 -11.35
C ARG A 99 -8.79 -7.13 -10.47
N LEU A 100 -9.31 -6.33 -9.53
CA LEU A 100 -8.46 -5.60 -8.58
C LEU A 100 -7.65 -6.55 -7.68
N ALA A 101 -8.24 -7.68 -7.30
CA ALA A 101 -7.53 -8.72 -6.55
C ALA A 101 -6.45 -9.41 -7.39
N HIS A 102 -6.73 -9.69 -8.67
CA HIS A 102 -5.75 -10.24 -9.60
C HIS A 102 -4.56 -9.30 -9.85
N TRP A 103 -4.79 -7.98 -9.90
CA TRP A 103 -3.73 -6.98 -9.94
C TRP A 103 -2.99 -6.77 -8.61
N GLY A 104 -3.37 -7.54 -7.57
CA GLY A 104 -2.75 -7.48 -6.26
C GLY A 104 -3.11 -6.24 -5.44
N LEU A 105 -4.08 -5.42 -5.86
CA LEU A 105 -4.53 -4.24 -5.11
C LEU A 105 -5.42 -4.63 -3.92
N LEU A 106 -6.20 -5.71 -4.08
CA LEU A 106 -7.07 -6.27 -3.06
C LEU A 106 -6.75 -7.73 -2.79
N GLU A 107 -7.15 -8.22 -1.62
CA GLU A 107 -7.15 -9.62 -1.25
C GLU A 107 -8.59 -10.05 -0.97
N ARG A 108 -9.03 -11.15 -1.60
CA ARG A 108 -10.32 -11.76 -1.32
C ARG A 108 -10.21 -12.67 -0.08
N ARG A 109 -10.97 -12.35 0.96
CA ARG A 109 -11.08 -13.16 2.18
C ARG A 109 -12.02 -14.34 1.96
N ARG A 110 -11.89 -15.37 2.82
CA ARG A 110 -12.79 -16.53 2.83
C ARG A 110 -14.27 -16.17 3.05
N SER A 111 -14.54 -15.03 3.70
CA SER A 111 -15.90 -14.50 3.87
C SER A 111 -16.52 -13.96 2.58
N GLY A 112 -15.75 -13.83 1.49
CA GLY A 112 -16.17 -13.18 0.25
C GLY A 112 -15.91 -11.68 0.22
N ASP A 113 -15.46 -11.09 1.32
CA ASP A 113 -15.06 -9.67 1.38
C ASP A 113 -13.69 -9.44 0.72
N TYR A 114 -13.49 -8.25 0.18
CA TYR A 114 -12.24 -7.75 -0.36
C TYR A 114 -11.64 -6.70 0.56
N VAL A 115 -10.35 -6.83 0.85
CA VAL A 115 -9.56 -5.89 1.67
C VAL A 115 -8.32 -5.45 0.90
N PHE A 116 -7.58 -4.44 1.36
CA PHE A 116 -6.27 -4.15 0.75
C PHE A 116 -5.29 -5.30 0.92
N SER A 117 -4.48 -5.52 -0.12
CA SER A 117 -3.34 -6.41 -0.01
C SER A 117 -2.33 -5.88 1.01
N PRO A 118 -1.70 -6.76 1.81
CA PRO A 118 -0.69 -6.37 2.78
C PRO A 118 0.47 -5.61 2.11
N GLY A 119 0.92 -4.51 2.71
CA GLY A 119 2.05 -3.71 2.20
C GLY A 119 1.69 -2.68 1.11
N LEU A 120 0.45 -2.69 0.61
CA LEU A 120 -0.04 -1.64 -0.30
C LEU A 120 -0.85 -0.55 0.41
N ALA A 121 -1.25 -0.77 1.66
CA ALA A 121 -2.12 0.15 2.38
C ALA A 121 -1.52 1.56 2.45
N GLY A 122 -0.30 1.74 2.93
CA GLY A 122 0.38 3.03 3.06
C GLY A 122 0.61 3.75 1.72
N PRO A 123 1.23 3.12 0.72
CA PRO A 123 1.37 3.72 -0.62
C PRO A 123 0.03 4.14 -1.22
N LEU A 124 -1.02 3.35 -1.03
CA LEU A 124 -2.35 3.62 -1.54
C LEU A 124 -3.07 4.73 -0.76
N TYR A 125 -3.03 4.72 0.58
CA TYR A 125 -3.54 5.81 1.41
C TYR A 125 -2.86 7.13 1.06
N ARG A 126 -1.55 7.10 0.83
CA ARG A 126 -0.81 8.28 0.35
C ARG A 126 -1.33 8.77 -0.99
N ALA A 127 -1.46 7.88 -1.99
CA ALA A 127 -1.99 8.25 -3.30
C ALA A 127 -3.40 8.85 -3.22
N LEU A 128 -4.27 8.28 -2.39
CA LEU A 128 -5.62 8.79 -2.14
C LEU A 128 -5.61 10.15 -1.42
N ARG A 129 -4.73 10.34 -0.43
CA ARG A 129 -4.59 11.59 0.33
C ARG A 129 -4.08 12.73 -0.56
N GLU A 130 -3.11 12.46 -1.42
CA GLU A 130 -2.59 13.44 -2.39
C GLU A 130 -3.69 13.95 -3.34
N ARG A 131 -4.70 13.12 -3.63
CA ARG A 131 -5.91 13.50 -4.40
C ARG A 131 -7.07 14.00 -3.54
N ARG A 132 -6.88 14.20 -2.24
CA ARG A 132 -7.92 14.64 -1.27
C ARG A 132 -9.14 13.71 -1.20
N LEU A 133 -8.93 12.42 -1.43
CA LEU A 133 -9.98 11.40 -1.39
C LEU A 133 -10.15 10.80 0.01
N VAL A 134 -9.11 10.85 0.82
CA VAL A 134 -9.10 10.46 2.24
C VAL A 134 -8.47 11.59 3.07
N GLY A 135 -8.87 11.69 4.34
CA GLY A 135 -8.33 12.63 5.32
C GLY A 135 -7.08 12.10 6.00
#